data_AF-A0A3D5S4Q3-F1
#
_entry.id   AF-A0A3D5S4Q3-F1
#
_cell.length_a   1.000
_cell.length_b   1.000
_cell.length_c   1.000
_cell.angle_alpha   90.00
_cell.angle_beta   90.00
_cell.angle_gamma   90.00
#
_symmetry.space_group_name_H-M   'P 1'
#
loop_
_entity.id
_entity.type
_entity.pdbx_description
1 polymer ?
#
loop_
_entity_poly.entity_id
_entity_poly.type
_entity_poly.pdbx_seq_one_letter_code
_entity_poly.pdbx_strand_id
1 'polypeptide(L)'
;MIKITKAAAAIICLTRLGICSGFSQISVSGDLQLFISGQIDGLPSSGSAVYNDPTEDQQTIWAEALNLFYSGNYSSAHEKLSSVDYRLIDFEDTESDNSFYVISRVSGGFNYWGTYVYNQLACRDLVLQAPHPKYDTNTGDQAFFTFLELNARTYFLSGTHRCNSSLTSECSGTTTACGSSAPFKISDPAHNDVSMFQLTTDLHHEHYTEDVFIQFHGFGKQSTDPNAILSNGTRETPETDYIDLLIVEMLKDDASLEFKAAHLDQSWDRLIAFTNTQGRLLNQSSDPCSQSASLSSGQFIHIEQEKDLFRATKAGWQKWIAPMSRVFDCKQAILKSEILDESIVYPVPFDDHLSFQVKSNASRLLVYSMAGEMIVEKYPTDWGAIDLSELEVGTYVYQIQDKQSNTIYRGKVVKK
;
A
#
# COMPACT_ATOMS: atom_id res chain seq x y z
N MET A 1 -9.83 63.86 7.92
CA MET A 1 -8.73 62.99 7.47
C MET A 1 -8.79 61.70 8.26
N ILE A 2 -9.31 60.65 7.62
CA ILE A 2 -9.49 59.31 8.19
C ILE A 2 -8.14 58.60 8.15
N LYS A 3 -7.60 58.21 9.31
CA LYS A 3 -6.51 57.23 9.40
C LYS A 3 -7.07 55.98 10.06
N ILE A 4 -7.29 54.95 9.25
CA ILE A 4 -7.53 53.59 9.66
C ILE A 4 -6.15 52.94 9.82
N THR A 5 -5.82 52.50 11.02
CA THR A 5 -4.67 51.60 11.26
C THR A 5 -5.21 50.27 11.79
N LYS A 6 -4.93 49.22 11.01
CA LYS A 6 -5.30 47.82 11.23
C LYS A 6 -4.73 47.31 12.57
N ALA A 7 -5.58 46.70 13.39
CA ALA A 7 -5.16 45.84 14.48
C ALA A 7 -4.87 44.44 13.92
N ALA A 8 -3.64 43.96 14.10
CA ALA A 8 -3.29 42.58 13.86
C ALA A 8 -3.67 41.76 15.11
N ALA A 9 -4.61 40.84 14.97
CA ALA A 9 -4.93 39.87 16.02
C ALA A 9 -3.87 38.76 15.98
N ALA A 10 -3.03 38.70 17.02
CA ALA A 10 -2.15 37.57 17.25
C ALA A 10 -2.96 36.43 17.89
N ILE A 11 -3.13 35.32 17.17
CA ILE A 11 -3.67 34.08 17.71
C ILE A 11 -2.55 33.41 18.51
N ILE A 12 -2.64 33.46 19.84
CA ILE A 12 -1.77 32.71 20.74
C ILE A 12 -2.35 31.30 20.85
N CYS A 13 -1.75 30.35 20.13
CA CYS A 13 -2.04 28.93 20.27
C CYS A 13 -1.34 28.42 21.55
N LEU A 14 -2.09 28.25 22.64
CA LEU A 14 -1.58 27.60 23.86
C LEU A 14 -1.52 26.08 23.62
N THR A 15 -0.34 25.56 23.28
CA THR A 15 -0.05 24.13 23.36
C THR A 15 0.08 23.72 24.83
N ARG A 16 -0.87 22.94 25.35
CA ARG A 16 -0.68 22.22 26.61
C ARG A 16 0.31 21.08 26.36
N LEU A 17 1.55 21.23 26.83
CA LEU A 17 2.46 20.09 26.98
C LEU A 17 1.98 19.22 28.15
N GLY A 18 1.25 18.16 27.84
CA GLY A 18 1.16 16.99 28.69
C GLY A 18 2.26 16.01 28.26
N ILE A 19 3.28 15.84 29.10
CA ILE A 19 4.28 14.78 28.90
C ILE A 19 3.63 13.47 29.32
N CYS A 20 3.07 12.75 28.35
CA CYS A 20 2.85 11.31 28.45
C CYS A 20 3.90 10.66 27.55
N SER A 21 4.98 10.14 28.14
CA SER A 21 6.00 9.39 27.41
C SER A 21 5.50 7.96 27.16
N GLY A 22 4.52 7.84 26.27
CA GLY A 22 4.30 6.61 25.51
C GLY A 22 4.74 6.89 24.08
N PHE A 23 5.58 6.04 23.50
CA PHE A 23 5.88 6.09 22.06
C PHE A 23 4.62 5.67 21.30
N SER A 24 3.66 6.58 21.24
CA SER A 24 2.45 6.42 20.45
C SER A 24 2.83 6.51 18.98
N GLN A 25 2.12 5.74 18.16
CA GLN A 25 2.09 5.90 16.72
C GLN A 25 1.93 7.38 16.35
N ILE A 26 2.65 7.82 15.32
CA ILE A 26 2.59 9.19 14.80
C ILE A 26 1.34 9.29 13.92
N SER A 27 0.43 10.22 14.23
CA SER A 27 -0.69 10.56 13.35
C SER A 27 -0.36 11.80 12.52
N VAL A 28 -0.60 11.74 11.22
CA VAL A 28 -0.43 12.84 10.26
C VAL A 28 -1.71 12.97 9.45
N SER A 29 -2.09 14.21 9.12
CA SER A 29 -3.21 14.49 8.22
C SER A 29 -2.73 15.40 7.09
N GLY A 30 -3.13 15.11 5.85
CA GLY A 30 -2.80 15.90 4.66
C GLY A 30 -3.06 15.15 3.35
N ASP A 31 -2.55 15.68 2.24
CA ASP A 31 -2.62 15.01 0.94
C ASP A 31 -1.53 13.92 0.85
N LEU A 32 -1.97 12.65 0.82
CA LEU A 32 -1.05 11.51 0.78
C LEU A 32 -0.26 11.45 -0.54
N GLN A 33 -0.85 11.87 -1.66
CA GLN A 33 -0.15 11.93 -2.95
C GLN A 33 0.99 12.94 -2.90
N LEU A 34 0.77 14.14 -2.36
CA LEU A 34 1.84 15.11 -2.17
C LEU A 34 2.90 14.62 -1.18
N PHE A 35 2.50 13.90 -0.12
CA PHE A 35 3.46 13.29 0.81
C PHE A 35 4.38 12.29 0.09
N ILE A 36 3.83 11.38 -0.72
CA ILE A 36 4.60 10.35 -1.43
C ILE A 36 5.44 10.96 -2.56
N SER A 37 4.91 11.88 -3.35
CA SER A 37 5.72 12.59 -4.36
C SER A 37 6.90 13.34 -3.72
N GLY A 38 6.71 13.93 -2.53
CA GLY A 38 7.80 14.51 -1.76
C GLY A 38 8.88 13.50 -1.33
N GLN A 39 8.50 12.25 -1.00
CA GLN A 39 9.48 11.18 -0.75
C GLN A 39 10.25 10.82 -2.02
N ILE A 40 9.56 10.70 -3.16
CA ILE A 40 10.16 10.39 -4.47
C ILE A 40 11.17 11.48 -4.88
N ASP A 41 10.79 12.75 -4.74
CA ASP A 41 11.67 13.88 -5.03
C ASP A 41 12.93 13.86 -4.16
N GLY A 42 12.79 13.47 -2.89
CA GLY A 42 13.87 13.36 -1.93
C GLY A 42 14.78 12.13 -2.07
N LEU A 43 14.49 11.17 -2.95
CA LEU A 43 15.31 9.96 -3.06
C LEU A 43 16.74 10.27 -3.55
N PRO A 44 17.77 9.66 -2.93
CA PRO A 44 19.16 9.78 -3.38
C PRO A 44 19.36 9.38 -4.85
N SER A 45 20.07 10.22 -5.60
CA SER A 45 20.36 10.04 -7.02
C SER A 45 21.45 9.00 -7.27
N SER A 46 21.65 8.57 -8.52
CA SER A 46 22.81 7.74 -8.88
C SER A 46 24.13 8.36 -8.41
N GLY A 47 25.08 7.52 -7.99
CA GLY A 47 26.46 7.94 -7.70
C GLY A 47 26.73 8.55 -6.32
N SER A 48 25.70 8.86 -5.51
CA SER A 48 25.95 9.32 -4.13
C SER A 48 26.39 8.19 -3.18
N ALA A 49 26.16 6.93 -3.57
CA ALA A 49 26.57 5.71 -2.87
C ALA A 49 26.18 5.70 -1.37
N VAL A 50 24.95 6.08 -1.05
CA VAL A 50 24.45 6.14 0.34
C VAL A 50 23.62 4.92 0.72
N TYR A 51 23.18 4.12 -0.25
CA TYR A 51 22.46 2.89 0.02
C TYR A 51 23.42 1.83 0.57
N ASN A 52 22.99 1.20 1.67
CA ASN A 52 23.58 0.01 2.23
C ASN A 52 22.47 -1.01 2.48
N ASP A 53 22.80 -2.28 2.26
CA ASP A 53 21.92 -3.38 2.65
C ASP A 53 21.70 -3.38 4.16
N PRO A 54 20.52 -3.84 4.61
CA PRO A 54 20.32 -4.09 6.03
C PRO A 54 21.22 -5.22 6.53
N THR A 55 21.64 -5.14 7.78
CA THR A 55 22.23 -6.28 8.49
C THR A 55 21.17 -7.34 8.83
N GLU A 56 21.59 -8.56 9.17
CA GLU A 56 20.69 -9.62 9.63
C GLU A 56 19.85 -9.20 10.85
N ASP A 57 20.46 -8.49 11.80
CA ASP A 57 19.75 -7.92 12.96
C ASP A 57 18.67 -6.92 12.53
N GLN A 58 18.97 -6.07 11.54
CA GLN A 58 18.02 -5.09 11.02
C GLN A 58 16.87 -5.76 10.25
N GLN A 59 17.14 -6.82 9.49
CA GLN A 59 16.11 -7.63 8.84
C GLN A 59 15.22 -8.30 9.89
N THR A 60 15.79 -8.84 10.96
CA THR A 60 15.05 -9.44 12.07
C THR A 60 14.12 -8.41 12.74
N ILE A 61 14.63 -7.22 13.05
CA ILE A 61 13.83 -6.13 13.62
C ILE A 61 12.69 -5.72 12.68
N TRP A 62 12.97 -5.63 11.37
CA TRP A 62 11.97 -5.29 10.37
C TRP A 62 10.88 -6.35 10.25
N ALA A 63 11.26 -7.62 10.23
CA ALA A 63 10.32 -8.74 10.18
C ALA A 63 9.42 -8.77 11.43
N GLU A 64 10.00 -8.59 12.62
CA GLU A 64 9.24 -8.45 13.86
C GLU A 64 8.26 -7.26 13.80
N ALA A 65 8.70 -6.13 13.27
CA ALA A 65 7.85 -4.95 13.12
C ALA A 65 6.66 -5.20 12.19
N LEU A 66 6.87 -5.85 11.04
CA LEU A 66 5.80 -6.18 10.10
C LEU A 66 4.84 -7.23 10.66
N ASN A 67 5.35 -8.24 11.38
CA ASN A 67 4.50 -9.22 12.06
C ASN A 67 3.61 -8.57 13.14
N LEU A 68 4.17 -7.61 13.90
CA LEU A 68 3.39 -6.81 14.85
C LEU A 68 2.36 -5.93 14.13
N PHE A 69 2.73 -5.32 13.01
CA PHE A 69 1.83 -4.52 12.18
C PHE A 69 0.65 -5.33 11.66
N TYR A 70 0.90 -6.50 11.06
CA TYR A 70 -0.13 -7.41 10.56
C TYR A 70 -1.02 -7.99 11.68
N SER A 71 -0.48 -8.08 12.90
CA SER A 71 -1.25 -8.47 14.10
C SER A 71 -2.03 -7.31 14.74
N GLY A 72 -2.02 -6.10 14.14
CA GLY A 72 -2.69 -4.91 14.66
C GLY A 72 -2.00 -4.25 15.86
N ASN A 73 -0.79 -4.68 16.23
CA ASN A 73 -0.01 -4.08 17.31
C ASN A 73 0.87 -2.93 16.80
N TYR A 74 0.22 -1.84 16.37
CA TYR A 74 0.85 -0.72 15.70
C TYR A 74 1.85 0.05 16.57
N SER A 75 1.60 0.17 17.89
CA SER A 75 2.53 0.86 18.79
C SER A 75 3.85 0.10 18.94
N SER A 76 3.81 -1.23 19.13
CA SER A 76 5.03 -2.04 19.17
C SER A 76 5.72 -2.13 17.81
N ALA A 77 4.95 -2.17 16.71
CA ALA A 77 5.52 -2.10 15.36
C ALA A 77 6.29 -0.78 15.15
N HIS A 78 5.71 0.35 15.57
CA HIS A 78 6.35 1.66 15.52
C HIS A 78 7.65 1.69 16.34
N GLU A 79 7.65 1.12 17.55
CA GLU A 79 8.84 1.05 18.41
C GLU A 79 9.98 0.26 17.74
N LYS A 80 9.66 -0.89 17.14
CA LYS A 80 10.64 -1.69 16.38
C LYS A 80 11.20 -0.92 15.19
N LEU A 81 10.35 -0.32 14.36
CA LEU A 81 10.78 0.49 13.21
C LEU A 81 11.68 1.66 13.62
N SER A 82 11.37 2.30 14.75
CA SER A 82 12.14 3.44 15.28
C SER A 82 13.59 3.07 15.62
N SER A 83 13.85 1.80 15.96
CA SER A 83 15.21 1.33 16.24
C SER A 83 16.09 1.15 14.99
N VAL A 84 15.50 1.26 13.79
CA VAL A 84 16.19 1.08 12.51
C VAL A 84 15.96 2.25 11.55
N ASP A 85 15.80 3.47 12.07
CA ASP A 85 15.60 4.71 11.31
C ASP A 85 14.27 4.79 10.52
N TYR A 86 13.26 4.01 10.90
CA TYR A 86 11.92 4.04 10.31
C TYR A 86 10.86 4.44 11.32
N ARG A 87 9.65 4.70 10.83
CA ARG A 87 8.47 4.97 11.65
C ARG A 87 7.24 4.41 10.96
N LEU A 88 6.28 4.00 11.79
CA LEU A 88 4.91 3.80 11.36
C LEU A 88 4.10 5.08 11.57
N ILE A 89 3.44 5.55 10.52
CA ILE A 89 2.57 6.72 10.50
C ILE A 89 1.13 6.25 10.27
N ASP A 90 0.21 6.68 11.13
CA ASP A 90 -1.23 6.68 10.83
C ASP A 90 -1.55 7.95 10.03
N PHE A 91 -1.89 7.79 8.76
CA PHE A 91 -2.03 8.89 7.82
C PHE A 91 -3.49 9.06 7.41
N GLU A 92 -4.07 10.19 7.78
CA GLU A 92 -5.40 10.63 7.34
C GLU A 92 -5.27 11.42 6.04
N ASP A 93 -5.75 10.85 4.94
CA ASP A 93 -5.68 11.48 3.64
C ASP A 93 -6.86 12.44 3.43
N THR A 94 -6.56 13.74 3.32
CA THR A 94 -7.59 14.78 3.21
C THR A 94 -8.27 14.81 1.85
N GLU A 95 -7.70 14.15 0.84
CA GLU A 95 -8.27 14.11 -0.52
C GLU A 95 -9.27 12.95 -0.70
N SER A 96 -9.06 11.82 -0.03
CA SER A 96 -9.93 10.63 -0.12
C SER A 96 -10.80 10.36 1.11
N ASP A 97 -10.58 11.08 2.23
CA ASP A 97 -11.25 10.83 3.52
C ASP A 97 -11.03 9.37 4.01
N ASN A 98 -9.87 8.80 3.65
CA ASN A 98 -9.44 7.45 3.99
C ASN A 98 -8.19 7.51 4.88
N SER A 99 -7.96 6.43 5.64
CA SER A 99 -6.79 6.27 6.49
C SER A 99 -5.84 5.20 5.96
N PHE A 100 -4.56 5.53 5.97
CA PHE A 100 -3.48 4.69 5.49
C PHE A 100 -2.43 4.51 6.57
N TYR A 101 -1.76 3.37 6.57
CA TYR A 101 -0.53 3.22 7.32
C TYR A 101 0.68 3.39 6.41
N VAL A 102 1.59 4.28 6.80
CA VAL A 102 2.81 4.55 6.05
C VAL A 102 4.02 4.17 6.89
N ILE A 103 4.81 3.22 6.40
CA ILE A 103 6.14 2.93 6.91
C ILE A 103 7.13 3.74 6.08
N SER A 104 7.75 4.75 6.69
CA SER A 104 8.72 5.62 6.03
C SER A 104 9.98 5.79 6.88
N ARG A 105 11.08 6.13 6.22
CA ARG A 105 12.30 6.57 6.92
C ARG A 105 12.01 7.81 7.77
N VAL A 106 12.68 7.93 8.91
CA VAL A 106 12.68 9.16 9.72
C VAL A 106 13.56 10.23 9.08
N SER A 107 13.27 11.50 9.34
CA SER A 107 14.12 12.61 8.90
C SER A 107 15.52 12.48 9.51
N GLY A 108 16.56 12.56 8.67
CA GLY A 108 17.95 12.40 9.10
C GLY A 108 18.43 10.94 9.26
N GLY A 109 17.55 9.95 9.16
CA GLY A 109 17.92 8.53 9.18
C GLY A 109 18.82 8.13 8.00
N PHE A 110 19.61 7.07 8.14
CA PHE A 110 20.60 6.66 7.15
C PHE A 110 20.18 5.43 6.34
N ASN A 111 19.11 4.74 6.75
CA ASN A 111 18.64 3.52 6.13
C ASN A 111 17.65 3.80 4.97
N TYR A 112 18.14 3.83 3.73
CA TYR A 112 17.34 4.14 2.54
C TYR A 112 16.64 2.91 1.90
N TRP A 113 15.92 2.15 2.70
CA TRP A 113 15.28 0.88 2.31
C TRP A 113 13.89 0.98 1.67
N GLY A 114 13.24 2.15 1.68
CA GLY A 114 11.99 2.36 0.94
C GLY A 114 10.90 3.12 1.67
N THR A 115 9.71 3.09 1.12
CA THR A 115 8.46 3.55 1.75
C THR A 115 7.34 2.59 1.38
N TYR A 116 6.52 2.23 2.36
CA TYR A 116 5.47 1.22 2.21
C TYR A 116 4.16 1.81 2.70
N VAL A 117 3.12 1.76 1.87
CA VAL A 117 1.80 2.33 2.17
C VAL A 117 0.76 1.21 2.16
N TYR A 118 0.01 1.09 3.24
CA TYR A 118 -1.03 0.09 3.43
C TYR A 118 -2.38 0.79 3.53
N ASN A 119 -3.33 0.32 2.72
CA ASN A 119 -4.69 0.85 2.69
C ASN A 119 -5.62 -0.02 3.56
N GLN A 120 -6.21 0.57 4.59
CA GLN A 120 -7.07 -0.16 5.53
C GLN A 120 -8.43 -0.51 4.92
N LEU A 121 -8.87 0.24 3.91
CA LEU A 121 -10.15 0.05 3.21
C LEU A 121 -9.95 -0.52 1.80
N ALA A 122 -8.80 -1.16 1.56
CA ALA A 122 -8.49 -1.78 0.29
C ALA A 122 -9.60 -2.74 -0.15
N CYS A 123 -9.91 -2.71 -1.44
CA CYS A 123 -10.87 -3.64 -2.03
C CYS A 123 -10.26 -4.54 -3.10
N ARG A 124 -8.99 -4.34 -3.43
CA ARG A 124 -8.28 -5.18 -4.40
C ARG A 124 -7.03 -5.74 -3.75
N ASP A 125 -6.86 -7.04 -3.91
CA ASP A 125 -5.72 -7.84 -3.47
C ASP A 125 -4.52 -7.57 -4.40
N LEU A 126 -4.07 -6.32 -4.39
CA LEU A 126 -3.06 -5.78 -5.27
C LEU A 126 -1.95 -5.11 -4.46
N VAL A 127 -0.72 -5.47 -4.83
CA VAL A 127 0.51 -4.81 -4.36
C VAL A 127 1.16 -4.10 -5.54
N LEU A 128 1.25 -2.78 -5.47
CA LEU A 128 1.85 -1.96 -6.52
C LEU A 128 3.28 -1.64 -6.15
N GLN A 129 4.23 -2.03 -6.99
CA GLN A 129 5.66 -1.93 -6.72
C GLN A 129 6.35 -1.00 -7.71
N ALA A 130 7.15 -0.07 -7.17
CA ALA A 130 8.04 0.81 -7.93
C ALA A 130 9.49 0.63 -7.45
N PRO A 131 10.22 -0.35 -8.00
CA PRO A 131 11.61 -0.61 -7.61
C PRO A 131 12.57 0.48 -8.14
N HIS A 132 12.20 1.19 -9.22
CA HIS A 132 13.04 2.18 -9.90
C HIS A 132 12.33 3.53 -10.09
N PRO A 133 11.77 4.15 -9.04
CA PRO A 133 10.76 5.20 -9.13
C PRO A 133 11.17 6.44 -9.92
N LYS A 134 12.47 6.79 -9.88
CA LYS A 134 13.04 7.93 -10.64
C LYS A 134 13.77 7.50 -11.92
N TYR A 135 14.49 6.37 -11.87
CA TYR A 135 15.28 5.91 -13.00
C TYR A 135 14.36 5.51 -14.16
N ASP A 136 13.34 4.73 -13.84
CA ASP A 136 12.24 4.45 -14.74
C ASP A 136 11.26 5.60 -14.57
N THR A 137 11.49 6.67 -15.35
CA THR A 137 10.83 7.98 -15.20
C THR A 137 9.36 7.86 -14.79
N ASN A 138 9.01 8.48 -13.65
CA ASN A 138 7.65 8.56 -13.08
C ASN A 138 6.99 7.24 -12.66
N THR A 139 7.69 6.10 -12.66
CA THR A 139 7.07 4.83 -12.21
C THR A 139 6.64 4.87 -10.75
N GLY A 140 7.33 5.64 -9.89
CA GLY A 140 6.93 5.85 -8.50
C GLY A 140 5.57 6.52 -8.39
N ASP A 141 5.41 7.69 -9.01
CA ASP A 141 4.13 8.42 -9.00
C ASP A 141 3.03 7.64 -9.73
N GLN A 142 3.34 6.94 -10.82
CA GLN A 142 2.38 6.10 -11.53
C GLN A 142 1.86 4.95 -10.67
N ALA A 143 2.77 4.22 -10.02
CA ALA A 143 2.40 3.09 -9.17
C ALA A 143 1.57 3.56 -7.97
N PHE A 144 1.93 4.70 -7.37
CA PHE A 144 1.15 5.29 -6.28
C PHE A 144 -0.22 5.81 -6.74
N PHE A 145 -0.27 6.47 -7.89
CA PHE A 145 -1.54 6.89 -8.51
C PHE A 145 -2.44 5.68 -8.77
N THR A 146 -1.89 4.61 -9.32
CA THR A 146 -2.62 3.36 -9.57
C THR A 146 -3.11 2.71 -8.28
N PHE A 147 -2.31 2.74 -7.22
CA PHE A 147 -2.68 2.26 -5.89
C PHE A 147 -3.92 2.98 -5.34
N LEU A 148 -3.98 4.31 -5.45
CA LEU A 148 -5.13 5.10 -5.01
C LEU A 148 -6.38 4.82 -5.87
N GLU A 149 -6.25 4.93 -7.20
CA GLU A 149 -7.38 4.79 -8.13
C GLU A 149 -8.01 3.39 -8.11
N LEU A 150 -7.19 2.36 -7.88
CA LEU A 150 -7.67 0.99 -7.77
C LEU A 150 -8.09 0.61 -6.34
N ASN A 151 -7.91 1.49 -5.35
CA ASN A 151 -8.14 1.17 -3.94
C ASN A 151 -7.43 -0.13 -3.55
N ALA A 152 -6.17 -0.24 -3.96
CA ALA A 152 -5.35 -1.44 -3.80
C ALA A 152 -4.86 -1.60 -2.36
N ARG A 153 -4.45 -2.82 -2.00
CA ARG A 153 -4.00 -3.17 -0.66
C ARG A 153 -2.75 -2.44 -0.26
N THR A 154 -1.72 -2.46 -1.10
CA THR A 154 -0.40 -2.00 -0.68
C THR A 154 0.42 -1.40 -1.81
N TYR A 155 1.27 -0.44 -1.48
CA TYR A 155 2.23 0.20 -2.38
C TYR A 155 3.64 0.16 -1.81
N PHE A 156 4.62 -0.28 -2.61
CA PHE A 156 6.04 -0.32 -2.28
C PHE A 156 6.85 0.63 -3.17
N LEU A 157 7.62 1.49 -2.52
CA LEU A 157 8.55 2.43 -3.15
C LEU A 157 9.98 2.12 -2.71
N SER A 158 10.92 1.98 -3.64
CA SER A 158 12.33 1.83 -3.29
C SER A 158 12.93 3.13 -2.74
N GLY A 159 13.92 2.99 -1.85
CA GLY A 159 14.45 4.12 -1.08
C GLY A 159 15.56 4.92 -1.75
N THR A 160 16.08 4.47 -2.91
CA THR A 160 17.13 5.15 -3.66
C THR A 160 17.04 4.86 -5.16
N HIS A 161 17.85 5.54 -5.96
CA HIS A 161 18.14 5.12 -7.33
C HIS A 161 18.80 3.73 -7.37
N ARG A 162 18.45 2.88 -8.36
CA ARG A 162 19.04 1.53 -8.56
C ARG A 162 20.56 1.45 -8.72
N CYS A 163 21.24 2.58 -8.85
CA CYS A 163 22.68 2.72 -9.01
C CYS A 163 23.29 3.53 -7.85
N ASN A 164 22.64 3.55 -6.69
CA ASN A 164 23.03 4.27 -5.49
C ASN A 164 23.95 3.44 -4.58
N SER A 165 24.74 2.53 -5.13
CA SER A 165 25.80 1.87 -4.37
C SER A 165 26.98 1.53 -5.28
N SER A 166 28.17 1.52 -4.70
CA SER A 166 29.36 0.96 -5.34
C SER A 166 29.36 -0.57 -5.29
N LEU A 167 28.74 -1.15 -4.25
CA LEU A 167 28.65 -2.58 -4.02
C LEU A 167 27.70 -3.26 -5.01
N THR A 168 28.03 -4.50 -5.36
CA THR A 168 27.24 -5.34 -6.26
C THR A 168 26.38 -6.31 -5.48
N SER A 169 25.19 -6.58 -5.99
CA SER A 169 24.37 -7.71 -5.53
C SER A 169 25.06 -9.02 -5.93
N GLU A 170 24.94 -10.03 -5.07
CA GLU A 170 25.39 -11.39 -5.35
C GLU A 170 24.38 -12.16 -6.23
N CYS A 171 23.18 -11.61 -6.43
CA CYS A 171 22.15 -12.25 -7.25
C CYS A 171 22.49 -12.28 -8.73
N SER A 172 22.02 -13.33 -9.39
CA SER A 172 22.37 -13.64 -10.77
C SER A 172 21.92 -12.56 -11.75
N GLY A 173 22.78 -12.26 -12.73
CA GLY A 173 22.47 -11.43 -13.88
C GLY A 173 23.33 -10.17 -13.96
N THR A 174 23.13 -9.40 -15.02
CA THR A 174 23.93 -8.20 -15.29
C THR A 174 23.06 -7.11 -15.89
N THR A 175 23.51 -5.87 -15.75
CA THR A 175 22.85 -4.68 -16.29
C THR A 175 23.85 -3.71 -16.88
N THR A 176 23.39 -2.93 -17.85
CA THR A 176 24.07 -1.73 -18.36
C THR A 176 23.47 -0.44 -17.78
N ALA A 177 22.46 -0.54 -16.91
CA ALA A 177 21.75 0.62 -16.36
C ALA A 177 22.66 1.58 -15.59
N CYS A 178 23.71 1.03 -14.96
CA CYS A 178 24.70 1.77 -14.17
C CYS A 178 26.03 1.99 -14.91
N GLY A 179 26.07 1.82 -16.23
CA GLY A 179 27.28 2.00 -17.06
C GLY A 179 27.57 0.80 -17.97
N SER A 180 28.82 0.31 -17.94
CA SER A 180 29.17 -0.93 -18.66
C SER A 180 28.45 -2.13 -18.06
N SER A 181 28.21 -3.17 -18.87
CA SER A 181 27.60 -4.42 -18.41
C SER A 181 28.34 -5.00 -17.21
N ALA A 182 27.66 -5.08 -16.08
CA ALA A 182 28.20 -5.54 -14.79
C ALA A 182 27.08 -6.14 -13.94
N PRO A 183 27.38 -6.84 -12.83
CA PRO A 183 26.37 -7.26 -11.86
C PRO A 183 25.51 -6.09 -11.39
N PHE A 184 24.27 -6.39 -10.98
CA PHE A 184 23.38 -5.40 -10.39
C PHE A 184 24.01 -4.77 -9.14
N LYS A 185 23.58 -3.56 -8.78
CA LYS A 185 23.98 -2.92 -7.53
C LYS A 185 23.08 -3.38 -6.40
N ILE A 186 23.57 -3.41 -5.17
CA ILE A 186 22.71 -3.72 -4.00
C ILE A 186 21.53 -2.74 -3.86
N SER A 187 21.69 -1.52 -4.37
CA SER A 187 20.61 -0.52 -4.43
C SER A 187 19.51 -0.83 -5.46
N ASP A 188 19.63 -1.88 -6.26
CA ASP A 188 18.62 -2.35 -7.21
C ASP A 188 17.75 -3.42 -6.53
N PRO A 189 16.61 -3.05 -5.92
CA PRO A 189 15.83 -3.97 -5.10
C PRO A 189 15.16 -5.09 -5.90
N ALA A 190 14.99 -4.91 -7.22
CA ALA A 190 14.47 -5.96 -8.10
C ALA A 190 15.47 -7.11 -8.30
N HIS A 191 16.73 -6.91 -7.92
CA HIS A 191 17.84 -7.83 -8.15
C HIS A 191 18.69 -8.02 -6.88
N ASN A 192 18.08 -7.86 -5.70
CA ASN A 192 18.75 -7.99 -4.41
C ASN A 192 17.80 -8.60 -3.38
N ASP A 193 18.08 -9.85 -3.00
CA ASP A 193 17.28 -10.63 -2.06
C ASP A 193 17.51 -10.27 -0.59
N VAL A 194 18.58 -9.52 -0.28
CA VAL A 194 18.91 -9.01 1.06
C VAL A 194 18.14 -7.72 1.40
N SER A 195 17.57 -7.06 0.39
CA SER A 195 16.90 -5.76 0.57
C SER A 195 15.61 -5.86 1.41
N MET A 196 15.25 -4.80 2.15
CA MET A 196 13.93 -4.76 2.82
C MET A 196 12.76 -4.80 1.82
N PHE A 197 12.99 -4.44 0.55
CA PHE A 197 11.99 -4.55 -0.50
C PHE A 197 11.66 -6.02 -0.80
N GLN A 198 12.69 -6.89 -0.85
CA GLN A 198 12.50 -8.34 -0.92
C GLN A 198 11.85 -8.87 0.36
N LEU A 199 12.42 -8.57 1.53
CA LEU A 199 11.90 -9.09 2.81
C LEU A 199 10.43 -8.69 3.05
N THR A 200 10.05 -7.45 2.71
CA THR A 200 8.66 -7.00 2.82
C THR A 200 7.77 -7.70 1.80
N THR A 201 8.28 -8.03 0.61
CA THR A 201 7.53 -8.85 -0.37
C THR A 201 7.26 -10.24 0.18
N ASP A 202 8.26 -10.87 0.79
CA ASP A 202 8.16 -12.21 1.39
C ASP A 202 7.12 -12.25 2.51
N LEU A 203 7.29 -11.39 3.52
CA LEU A 203 6.37 -11.31 4.66
C LEU A 203 4.95 -10.92 4.25
N HIS A 204 4.81 -10.05 3.24
CA HIS A 204 3.49 -9.68 2.73
C HIS A 204 2.82 -10.84 2.01
N HIS A 205 3.56 -11.59 1.19
CA HIS A 205 3.04 -12.76 0.48
C HIS A 205 2.68 -13.90 1.44
N GLU A 206 3.47 -14.11 2.51
CA GLU A 206 3.15 -15.05 3.57
C GLU A 206 1.84 -14.68 4.29
N HIS A 207 1.60 -13.39 4.50
CA HIS A 207 0.40 -12.92 5.20
C HIS A 207 -0.84 -12.83 4.29
N TYR A 208 -0.69 -12.35 3.05
CA TYR A 208 -1.72 -12.22 2.03
C TYR A 208 -1.38 -13.10 0.83
N THR A 209 -1.69 -14.39 0.95
CA THR A 209 -1.29 -15.42 -0.03
C THR A 209 -1.95 -15.29 -1.40
N GLU A 210 -3.00 -14.48 -1.54
CA GLU A 210 -3.77 -14.32 -2.79
C GLU A 210 -3.44 -13.02 -3.52
N ASP A 211 -2.64 -12.14 -2.93
CA ASP A 211 -2.33 -10.83 -3.51
C ASP A 211 -1.52 -10.96 -4.81
N VAL A 212 -1.86 -10.12 -5.79
CA VAL A 212 -1.15 -10.01 -7.06
C VAL A 212 -0.24 -8.78 -7.03
N PHE A 213 1.05 -9.01 -7.29
CA PHE A 213 2.11 -8.01 -7.27
C PHE A 213 2.33 -7.48 -8.69
N ILE A 214 2.04 -6.20 -8.89
CA ILE A 214 2.28 -5.49 -10.15
C ILE A 214 3.49 -4.59 -9.96
N GLN A 215 4.57 -4.89 -10.67
CA GLN A 215 5.83 -4.16 -10.60
C GLN A 215 6.02 -3.31 -11.87
N PHE A 216 5.91 -1.98 -11.69
CA PHE A 216 6.07 -1.02 -12.77
C PHE A 216 7.55 -0.69 -13.00
N HIS A 217 7.99 -0.90 -14.24
CA HIS A 217 9.28 -0.49 -14.77
C HIS A 217 9.06 0.42 -15.99
N GLY A 218 10.15 0.85 -16.61
CA GLY A 218 10.12 1.63 -17.83
C GLY A 218 11.40 1.52 -18.63
N PHE A 219 11.26 1.59 -19.95
CA PHE A 219 12.41 1.47 -20.84
C PHE A 219 12.50 2.61 -21.85
N GLY A 220 13.73 2.83 -22.35
CA GLY A 220 13.96 3.60 -23.56
C GLY A 220 13.55 2.78 -24.78
N LYS A 221 12.47 3.18 -25.43
CA LYS A 221 11.86 2.42 -26.54
C LYS A 221 12.79 2.36 -27.76
N GLN A 222 13.06 1.15 -28.24
CA GLN A 222 13.71 0.89 -29.52
C GLN A 222 12.67 0.77 -30.64
N SER A 223 13.10 0.89 -31.90
CA SER A 223 12.21 0.81 -33.07
C SER A 223 11.44 -0.50 -33.20
N THR A 224 11.96 -1.59 -32.62
CA THR A 224 11.34 -2.93 -32.64
C THR A 224 10.53 -3.23 -31.38
N ASP A 225 10.53 -2.33 -30.41
CA ASP A 225 9.82 -2.55 -29.16
C ASP A 225 8.32 -2.24 -29.29
N PRO A 226 7.46 -3.01 -28.60
CA PRO A 226 6.06 -2.68 -28.44
C PRO A 226 5.87 -1.44 -27.56
N ASN A 227 4.61 -1.03 -27.30
CA ASN A 227 4.35 0.02 -26.33
C ASN A 227 4.59 -0.44 -24.88
N ALA A 228 4.30 -1.72 -24.58
CA ALA A 228 4.64 -2.34 -23.30
C ALA A 228 5.04 -3.82 -23.45
N ILE A 229 5.93 -4.28 -22.57
CA ILE A 229 6.40 -5.65 -22.45
C ILE A 229 5.98 -6.14 -21.07
N LEU A 230 5.19 -7.19 -21.03
CA LEU A 230 4.70 -7.81 -19.80
C LEU A 230 5.41 -9.15 -19.59
N SER A 231 5.60 -9.52 -18.32
CA SER A 231 6.17 -10.81 -17.98
C SER A 231 5.71 -11.25 -16.61
N ASN A 232 5.50 -12.55 -16.44
CA ASN A 232 5.34 -13.15 -15.11
C ASN A 232 6.67 -13.61 -14.51
N GLY A 233 7.81 -13.25 -15.13
CA GLY A 233 9.15 -13.67 -14.71
C GLY A 233 9.56 -15.07 -15.21
N THR A 234 8.74 -15.73 -16.02
CA THR A 234 8.98 -17.09 -16.55
C THR A 234 8.51 -17.24 -18.01
N ARG A 235 8.65 -18.46 -18.58
CA ARG A 235 8.00 -18.86 -19.84
C ARG A 235 6.72 -19.66 -19.64
N GLU A 236 6.35 -19.93 -18.39
CA GLU A 236 5.21 -20.77 -18.08
C GLU A 236 3.94 -19.95 -18.06
N THR A 237 2.85 -20.50 -18.59
CA THR A 237 1.52 -19.88 -18.51
C THR A 237 0.88 -20.27 -17.17
N PRO A 238 0.50 -19.31 -16.31
CA PRO A 238 -0.16 -19.61 -15.04
C PRO A 238 -1.60 -20.08 -15.27
N GLU A 239 -2.24 -20.62 -14.23
CA GLU A 239 -3.66 -21.01 -14.30
C GLU A 239 -4.57 -19.80 -14.56
N THR A 240 -4.35 -18.72 -13.79
CA THR A 240 -4.98 -17.41 -14.05
C THR A 240 -3.94 -16.48 -14.67
N ASP A 241 -4.09 -16.23 -15.98
CA ASP A 241 -3.18 -15.36 -16.72
C ASP A 241 -3.65 -13.91 -16.73
N TYR A 242 -3.39 -13.21 -15.63
CA TYR A 242 -3.70 -11.80 -15.51
C TYR A 242 -3.00 -10.92 -16.57
N ILE A 243 -1.86 -11.35 -17.11
CA ILE A 243 -1.16 -10.61 -18.17
C ILE A 243 -1.96 -10.66 -19.46
N ASP A 244 -2.41 -11.85 -19.89
CA ASP A 244 -3.26 -11.98 -21.09
C ASP A 244 -4.57 -11.20 -20.91
N LEU A 245 -5.22 -11.33 -19.75
CA LEU A 245 -6.44 -10.60 -19.43
C LEU A 245 -6.24 -9.07 -19.50
N LEU A 246 -5.14 -8.56 -18.95
CA LEU A 246 -4.82 -7.13 -19.02
C LEU A 246 -4.60 -6.67 -20.45
N ILE A 247 -3.84 -7.42 -21.26
CA ILE A 247 -3.61 -7.09 -22.68
C ILE A 247 -4.94 -7.03 -23.43
N VAL A 248 -5.82 -8.03 -23.24
CA VAL A 248 -7.15 -8.05 -23.86
C VAL A 248 -7.97 -6.83 -23.46
N GLU A 249 -8.01 -6.47 -22.17
CA GLU A 249 -8.76 -5.31 -21.70
C GLU A 249 -8.17 -3.98 -22.18
N MET A 250 -6.84 -3.87 -22.27
CA MET A 250 -6.16 -2.68 -22.81
C MET A 250 -6.48 -2.49 -24.30
N LEU A 251 -6.48 -3.56 -25.10
CA LEU A 251 -6.78 -3.50 -26.53
C LEU A 251 -8.25 -3.19 -26.84
N LYS A 252 -9.17 -3.44 -25.90
CA LYS A 252 -10.56 -2.96 -26.01
C LYS A 252 -10.65 -1.44 -25.91
N ASP A 253 -9.82 -0.83 -25.06
CA ASP A 253 -9.81 0.61 -24.86
C ASP A 253 -9.00 1.32 -25.97
N ASP A 254 -7.93 0.69 -26.47
CA ASP A 254 -7.07 1.23 -27.53
C ASP A 254 -6.43 0.10 -28.36
N ALA A 255 -7.07 -0.24 -29.48
CA ALA A 255 -6.62 -1.31 -30.37
C ALA A 255 -5.32 -0.98 -31.14
N SER A 256 -4.78 0.23 -31.00
CA SER A 256 -3.50 0.62 -31.62
C SER A 256 -2.28 0.26 -30.77
N LEU A 257 -2.50 -0.17 -29.53
CA LEU A 257 -1.42 -0.56 -28.62
C LEU A 257 -0.76 -1.86 -29.06
N GLU A 258 0.56 -1.89 -28.97
CA GLU A 258 1.35 -3.09 -29.20
C GLU A 258 1.87 -3.61 -27.86
N PHE A 259 1.81 -4.93 -27.68
CA PHE A 259 2.27 -5.62 -26.48
C PHE A 259 3.16 -6.82 -26.84
N LYS A 260 4.06 -7.15 -25.92
CA LYS A 260 4.74 -8.45 -25.85
C LYS A 260 4.55 -9.03 -24.47
N ALA A 261 4.30 -10.34 -24.38
CA ALA A 261 4.27 -11.07 -23.12
C ALA A 261 5.22 -12.27 -23.21
N ALA A 262 6.12 -12.42 -22.24
CA ALA A 262 7.22 -13.38 -22.33
C ALA A 262 6.76 -14.84 -22.48
N HIS A 263 5.71 -15.26 -21.76
CA HIS A 263 5.19 -16.62 -21.83
C HIS A 263 4.28 -16.86 -23.05
N LEU A 264 3.64 -15.80 -23.59
CA LEU A 264 2.80 -15.89 -24.80
C LEU A 264 3.61 -15.81 -26.11
N ASP A 265 4.70 -15.04 -26.11
CA ASP A 265 5.65 -14.94 -27.23
C ASP A 265 7.04 -15.39 -26.77
N GLN A 266 7.29 -16.69 -26.93
CA GLN A 266 8.56 -17.30 -26.52
C GLN A 266 9.77 -16.82 -27.35
N SER A 267 9.55 -16.11 -28.47
CA SER A 267 10.64 -15.50 -29.25
C SER A 267 11.12 -14.15 -28.69
N TRP A 268 10.35 -13.54 -27.77
CA TRP A 268 10.69 -12.28 -27.15
C TRP A 268 11.57 -12.48 -25.91
N ASP A 269 12.79 -11.93 -25.88
CA ASP A 269 13.77 -12.15 -24.81
C ASP A 269 14.16 -10.89 -24.03
N ARG A 270 13.69 -9.72 -24.48
CA ARG A 270 14.06 -8.42 -23.92
C ARG A 270 13.15 -8.01 -22.76
N LEU A 271 13.75 -7.63 -21.63
CA LEU A 271 13.09 -7.07 -20.43
C LEU A 271 11.98 -7.96 -19.84
N ILE A 272 12.26 -9.27 -19.74
CA ILE A 272 11.30 -10.30 -19.32
C ILE A 272 11.37 -10.67 -17.83
N ALA A 273 12.13 -9.94 -16.99
CA ALA A 273 12.20 -10.11 -15.53
C ALA A 273 12.64 -11.51 -15.00
N PHE A 274 13.37 -12.31 -15.78
CA PHE A 274 13.79 -13.65 -15.34
C PHE A 274 14.81 -13.65 -14.20
N THR A 275 15.45 -12.50 -13.95
CA THR A 275 16.40 -12.25 -12.87
C THR A 275 15.77 -11.53 -11.68
N ASN A 276 14.47 -11.23 -11.73
CA ASN A 276 13.79 -10.47 -10.70
C ASN A 276 13.60 -11.31 -9.43
N THR A 277 14.11 -10.85 -8.29
CA THR A 277 14.06 -11.60 -7.02
C THR A 277 12.64 -11.73 -6.49
N GLN A 278 11.79 -10.69 -6.61
CA GLN A 278 10.38 -10.78 -6.21
C GLN A 278 9.62 -11.74 -7.12
N GLY A 279 9.83 -11.65 -8.44
CA GLY A 279 9.19 -12.55 -9.39
C GLY A 279 9.59 -14.01 -9.20
N ARG A 280 10.85 -14.29 -8.86
CA ARG A 280 11.30 -15.65 -8.56
C ARG A 280 10.70 -16.18 -7.25
N LEU A 281 10.64 -15.35 -6.21
CA LEU A 281 9.98 -15.70 -4.95
C LEU A 281 8.51 -16.07 -5.17
N LEU A 282 7.74 -15.17 -5.80
CA LEU A 282 6.29 -15.33 -6.02
C LEU A 282 5.95 -16.50 -6.94
N ASN A 283 6.92 -16.96 -7.73
CA ASN A 283 6.82 -18.15 -8.56
C ASN A 283 7.49 -19.38 -7.93
N GLN A 284 7.70 -19.36 -6.61
CA GLN A 284 8.15 -20.50 -5.80
C GLN A 284 9.57 -20.99 -6.12
N SER A 285 10.47 -20.10 -6.54
CA SER A 285 11.90 -20.45 -6.60
C SER A 285 12.43 -20.70 -5.20
N SER A 286 13.13 -21.82 -5.01
CA SER A 286 13.83 -22.12 -3.75
C SER A 286 15.03 -21.23 -3.46
N ASP A 287 15.52 -20.52 -4.48
CA ASP A 287 16.58 -19.52 -4.39
C ASP A 287 16.23 -18.34 -5.31
N PRO A 288 15.50 -17.34 -4.80
CA PRO A 288 15.15 -16.16 -5.59
C PRO A 288 16.36 -15.36 -6.10
N CYS A 289 17.53 -15.49 -5.48
CA CYS A 289 18.72 -14.74 -5.83
C CYS A 289 19.43 -15.30 -7.07
N SER A 290 19.55 -16.62 -7.16
CA SER A 290 20.34 -17.25 -8.24
C SER A 290 19.56 -18.17 -9.17
N GLN A 291 18.37 -18.62 -8.78
CA GLN A 291 17.60 -19.63 -9.50
C GLN A 291 16.33 -19.02 -10.12
N SER A 292 16.20 -19.15 -11.45
CA SER A 292 14.94 -18.87 -12.14
C SER A 292 13.84 -19.83 -11.67
N ALA A 293 12.63 -19.32 -11.49
CA ALA A 293 11.47 -20.14 -11.21
C ALA A 293 11.11 -21.02 -12.42
N SER A 294 10.69 -22.26 -12.16
CA SER A 294 10.23 -23.21 -13.18
C SER A 294 8.70 -23.35 -13.23
N LEU A 295 7.99 -22.57 -12.42
CA LEU A 295 6.53 -22.52 -12.33
C LEU A 295 6.08 -21.08 -12.47
N SER A 296 4.81 -20.84 -12.78
CA SER A 296 4.20 -19.52 -12.63
C SER A 296 2.95 -19.59 -11.77
N SER A 297 2.89 -18.78 -10.70
CA SER A 297 1.70 -18.66 -9.85
C SER A 297 0.64 -17.73 -10.43
N GLY A 298 1.02 -16.87 -11.38
CA GLY A 298 0.19 -15.77 -11.88
C GLY A 298 0.19 -14.53 -10.97
N GLN A 299 0.86 -14.58 -9.81
CA GLN A 299 0.82 -13.49 -8.83
C GLN A 299 1.86 -12.41 -9.06
N PHE A 300 2.82 -12.61 -9.96
CA PHE A 300 3.79 -11.58 -10.33
C PHE A 300 3.52 -11.06 -11.74
N ILE A 301 3.36 -9.75 -11.86
CA ILE A 301 3.17 -9.05 -13.12
C ILE A 301 4.23 -7.96 -13.22
N HIS A 302 5.22 -8.18 -14.07
CA HIS A 302 6.21 -7.19 -14.45
C HIS A 302 5.74 -6.42 -15.67
N ILE A 303 5.75 -5.09 -15.61
CA ILE A 303 5.33 -4.22 -16.71
C ILE A 303 6.47 -3.26 -17.06
N GLU A 304 7.05 -3.46 -18.23
CA GLU A 304 8.00 -2.56 -18.86
C GLU A 304 7.25 -1.74 -19.92
N GLN A 305 7.36 -0.42 -19.86
CA GLN A 305 6.52 0.46 -20.67
C GLN A 305 7.36 1.56 -21.32
N GLU A 306 6.89 2.08 -22.45
CA GLU A 306 7.48 3.24 -23.14
C GLU A 306 7.00 4.56 -22.53
N LYS A 307 7.85 5.59 -22.56
CA LYS A 307 7.69 6.79 -21.72
C LYS A 307 6.48 7.63 -22.07
N ASP A 308 6.35 8.03 -23.32
CA ASP A 308 5.48 9.13 -23.71
C ASP A 308 4.00 8.72 -23.62
N LEU A 309 3.70 7.46 -23.92
CA LEU A 309 2.34 6.95 -23.88
C LEU A 309 1.84 6.61 -22.48
N PHE A 310 2.71 6.03 -21.63
CA PHE A 310 2.28 5.48 -20.35
C PHE A 310 2.79 6.22 -19.12
N ARG A 311 4.01 6.77 -19.12
CA ARG A 311 4.65 7.28 -17.89
C ARG A 311 4.78 8.79 -17.80
N ALA A 312 4.81 9.49 -18.92
CA ALA A 312 5.14 10.91 -18.94
C ALA A 312 4.08 11.79 -18.26
N THR A 313 2.82 11.36 -18.23
CA THR A 313 1.69 12.17 -17.75
C THR A 313 0.66 11.33 -16.99
N LYS A 314 -0.13 11.99 -16.15
CA LYS A 314 -1.30 11.38 -15.48
C LYS A 314 -2.28 10.75 -16.46
N ALA A 315 -2.47 11.33 -17.65
CA ALA A 315 -3.30 10.76 -18.71
C ALA A 315 -2.73 9.43 -19.25
N GLY A 316 -1.40 9.29 -19.29
CA GLY A 316 -0.73 8.03 -19.59
C GLY A 316 -0.94 7.00 -18.49
N TRP A 317 -0.81 7.40 -17.21
CA TRP A 317 -1.06 6.51 -16.08
C TRP A 317 -2.51 6.00 -16.06
N GLN A 318 -3.46 6.87 -16.40
CA GLN A 318 -4.89 6.55 -16.48
C GLN A 318 -5.23 5.42 -17.46
N LYS A 319 -4.38 5.16 -18.47
CA LYS A 319 -4.60 4.05 -19.43
C LYS A 319 -4.60 2.68 -18.75
N TRP A 320 -3.94 2.52 -17.61
CA TRP A 320 -3.93 1.26 -16.88
C TRP A 320 -5.16 1.05 -15.99
N ILE A 321 -5.82 2.13 -15.57
CA ILE A 321 -6.83 2.08 -14.50
C ILE A 321 -8.08 1.30 -14.92
N ALA A 322 -8.67 1.65 -16.07
CA ALA A 322 -9.91 0.99 -16.50
C ALA A 322 -9.67 -0.51 -16.80
N PRO A 323 -8.63 -0.91 -17.55
CA PRO A 323 -8.31 -2.32 -17.76
C PRO A 323 -8.02 -3.08 -16.46
N MET A 324 -7.19 -2.53 -15.57
CA MET A 324 -6.91 -3.16 -14.28
C MET A 324 -8.16 -3.29 -13.41
N SER A 325 -9.06 -2.31 -13.43
CA SER A 325 -10.32 -2.38 -12.66
C SER A 325 -11.28 -3.47 -13.16
N ARG A 326 -11.18 -3.86 -14.44
CA ARG A 326 -11.97 -4.94 -15.05
C ARG A 326 -11.34 -6.32 -14.84
N VAL A 327 -10.02 -6.40 -14.76
CA VAL A 327 -9.27 -7.65 -14.51
C VAL A 327 -9.26 -8.00 -13.03
N PHE A 328 -9.06 -7.00 -12.18
CA PHE A 328 -9.00 -7.17 -10.73
C PHE A 328 -10.28 -6.64 -10.12
N ASP A 329 -11.17 -7.56 -9.77
CA ASP A 329 -12.43 -7.19 -9.14
C ASP A 329 -12.17 -6.48 -7.81
N CYS A 330 -12.90 -5.39 -7.60
CA CYS A 330 -13.03 -4.82 -6.28
C CYS A 330 -13.85 -5.80 -5.46
N LYS A 331 -13.14 -6.64 -4.70
CA LYS A 331 -13.62 -7.26 -3.48
C LYS A 331 -13.79 -6.12 -2.47
N GLN A 332 -14.64 -5.13 -2.78
CA GLN A 332 -15.19 -4.28 -1.74
C GLN A 332 -15.56 -5.28 -0.68
N ALA A 333 -15.10 -5.07 0.55
CA ALA A 333 -15.69 -5.80 1.64
C ALA A 333 -17.18 -5.71 1.33
N ILE A 334 -17.78 -6.85 0.98
CA ILE A 334 -19.13 -7.07 1.38
C ILE A 334 -18.92 -6.86 2.86
N LEU A 335 -19.25 -5.64 3.32
CA LEU A 335 -19.76 -5.45 4.65
C LEU A 335 -20.78 -6.55 4.66
N LYS A 336 -20.38 -7.70 5.19
CA LYS A 336 -21.31 -8.68 5.65
C LYS A 336 -22.07 -7.84 6.64
N SER A 337 -23.19 -7.27 6.17
CA SER A 337 -24.41 -7.40 6.90
C SER A 337 -24.63 -8.91 7.01
N GLU A 338 -23.79 -9.58 7.79
CA GLU A 338 -24.32 -10.54 8.71
C GLU A 338 -25.28 -9.69 9.53
N ILE A 339 -26.51 -9.69 9.02
CA ILE A 339 -27.71 -9.56 9.81
C ILE A 339 -27.39 -10.37 11.06
N LEU A 340 -27.29 -9.63 12.17
CA LEU A 340 -27.22 -10.12 13.52
C LEU A 340 -27.82 -11.51 13.64
N ASP A 341 -27.00 -12.55 13.82
CA ASP A 341 -27.56 -13.79 14.35
C ASP A 341 -27.58 -13.77 15.87
N GLU A 342 -26.83 -12.88 16.57
CA GLU A 342 -26.74 -12.98 18.04
C GLU A 342 -26.59 -11.69 18.88
N SER A 343 -26.27 -10.49 18.34
CA SER A 343 -26.15 -9.27 19.19
C SER A 343 -27.50 -8.59 19.50
N ILE A 344 -28.20 -7.78 18.69
CA ILE A 344 -29.49 -7.11 19.04
C ILE A 344 -29.32 -5.82 19.87
N VAL A 345 -29.72 -4.72 19.22
CA VAL A 345 -29.99 -3.42 19.84
C VAL A 345 -31.50 -3.17 19.75
N TYR A 346 -32.15 -2.82 20.86
CA TYR A 346 -33.60 -2.74 20.96
C TYR A 346 -34.05 -1.74 22.05
N PRO A 347 -35.31 -1.25 22.05
CA PRO A 347 -36.27 -1.38 20.97
C PRO A 347 -35.85 -0.55 19.74
N VAL A 348 -36.28 -0.96 18.55
CA VAL A 348 -36.18 -0.13 17.35
C VAL A 348 -37.57 -0.09 16.72
N PRO A 349 -38.23 1.07 16.66
CA PRO A 349 -37.79 2.38 17.16
C PRO A 349 -37.76 2.49 18.70
N PHE A 350 -36.97 3.43 19.23
CA PHE A 350 -36.84 3.73 20.66
C PHE A 350 -37.37 5.12 21.00
N ASP A 351 -37.68 5.33 22.28
CA ASP A 351 -38.02 6.65 22.83
C ASP A 351 -36.74 7.27 23.42
N ASP A 352 -36.46 7.03 24.70
CA ASP A 352 -35.30 7.61 25.38
C ASP A 352 -34.12 6.65 25.54
N HIS A 353 -34.35 5.33 25.46
CA HIS A 353 -33.34 4.34 25.81
C HIS A 353 -33.15 3.28 24.73
N LEU A 354 -31.89 2.98 24.42
CA LEU A 354 -31.49 1.81 23.66
C LEU A 354 -30.86 0.78 24.59
N SER A 355 -31.50 -0.37 24.71
CA SER A 355 -30.90 -1.56 25.28
C SER A 355 -30.08 -2.31 24.23
N PHE A 356 -29.05 -3.00 24.67
CA PHE A 356 -28.23 -3.85 23.81
C PHE A 356 -27.91 -5.15 24.53
N GLN A 357 -27.86 -6.21 23.73
CA GLN A 357 -27.17 -7.46 24.07
C GLN A 357 -26.01 -7.60 23.08
N VAL A 358 -24.85 -7.97 23.58
CA VAL A 358 -23.65 -8.19 22.75
C VAL A 358 -23.01 -9.50 23.13
N LYS A 359 -22.27 -10.10 22.20
CA LYS A 359 -21.38 -11.21 22.54
C LYS A 359 -20.34 -10.75 23.58
N SER A 360 -19.93 -11.67 24.44
CA SER A 360 -18.97 -11.46 25.54
C SER A 360 -17.60 -10.90 25.09
N ASN A 361 -17.30 -10.97 23.79
CA ASN A 361 -16.09 -10.48 23.16
C ASN A 361 -16.26 -9.09 22.50
N ALA A 362 -17.37 -8.37 22.67
CA ALA A 362 -17.47 -6.99 22.19
C ALA A 362 -16.46 -6.08 22.91
N SER A 363 -15.67 -5.31 22.15
CA SER A 363 -14.73 -4.32 22.68
C SER A 363 -15.41 -2.99 22.91
N ARG A 364 -16.28 -2.59 21.99
CA ARG A 364 -16.75 -1.22 21.90
C ARG A 364 -18.11 -1.16 21.22
N LEU A 365 -19.00 -0.34 21.75
CA LEU A 365 -20.27 0.02 21.14
C LEU A 365 -20.32 1.54 20.99
N LEU A 366 -20.64 2.00 19.79
CA LEU A 366 -20.68 3.40 19.40
C LEU A 366 -22.06 3.73 18.83
N VAL A 367 -22.52 4.97 19.05
CA VAL A 367 -23.71 5.51 18.39
C VAL A 367 -23.33 6.82 17.73
N TYR A 368 -23.78 7.02 16.50
CA TYR A 368 -23.49 8.16 15.66
C TYR A 368 -24.77 8.83 15.17
N SER A 369 -24.70 10.14 14.95
CA SER A 369 -25.70 10.89 14.19
C SER A 369 -25.61 10.54 12.70
N MET A 370 -26.63 10.90 11.91
CA MET A 370 -26.58 10.76 10.45
C MET A 370 -25.52 11.64 9.79
N ALA A 371 -25.01 12.66 10.49
CA ALA A 371 -23.91 13.50 10.03
C ALA A 371 -22.53 12.92 10.39
N GLY A 372 -22.48 11.73 11.00
CA GLY A 372 -21.24 11.05 11.39
C GLY A 372 -20.66 11.46 12.74
N GLU A 373 -21.34 12.33 13.49
CA GLU A 373 -20.90 12.75 14.83
C GLU A 373 -21.08 11.60 15.83
N MET A 374 -20.04 11.27 16.59
CA MET A 374 -20.11 10.26 17.65
C MET A 374 -20.88 10.84 18.85
N ILE A 375 -21.99 10.19 19.18
CA ILE A 375 -22.88 10.56 20.29
C ILE A 375 -22.52 9.78 21.54
N VAL A 376 -22.30 8.47 21.40
CA VAL A 376 -22.06 7.57 22.52
C VAL A 376 -20.90 6.65 22.23
N GLU A 377 -20.10 6.40 23.27
CA GLU A 377 -19.14 5.32 23.34
C GLU A 377 -19.33 4.50 24.63
N LYS A 378 -19.37 3.18 24.48
CA LYS A 378 -19.49 2.20 25.56
C LYS A 378 -18.52 1.06 25.33
N TYR A 379 -18.09 0.42 26.42
CA TYR A 379 -17.26 -0.79 26.42
C TYR A 379 -18.08 -1.90 27.09
N PRO A 380 -18.96 -2.58 26.33
CA PRO A 380 -19.95 -3.49 26.91
C PRO A 380 -19.32 -4.82 27.35
N THR A 381 -19.91 -5.47 28.35
CA THR A 381 -19.48 -6.81 28.80
C THR A 381 -20.41 -7.91 28.32
N ASP A 382 -21.74 -7.76 28.39
CA ASP A 382 -22.73 -8.71 27.82
C ASP A 382 -24.09 -8.04 27.53
N TRP A 383 -24.63 -7.27 28.48
CA TRP A 383 -25.89 -6.53 28.34
C TRP A 383 -25.76 -5.11 28.88
N GLY A 384 -26.60 -4.19 28.41
CA GLY A 384 -26.67 -2.85 28.96
C GLY A 384 -27.69 -1.96 28.28
N ALA A 385 -27.71 -0.70 28.70
CA ALA A 385 -28.57 0.32 28.12
C ALA A 385 -27.81 1.65 27.96
N ILE A 386 -28.31 2.45 27.03
CA ILE A 386 -27.83 3.78 26.69
C ILE A 386 -29.02 4.72 26.85
N ASP A 387 -28.86 5.74 27.68
CA ASP A 387 -29.79 6.86 27.77
C ASP A 387 -29.45 7.85 26.65
N LEU A 388 -30.45 8.10 25.81
CA LEU A 388 -30.43 8.95 24.63
C LEU A 388 -31.62 9.93 24.68
N SER A 389 -32.14 10.25 25.87
CA SER A 389 -33.26 11.17 26.08
C SER A 389 -33.02 12.55 25.47
N GLU A 390 -31.78 13.05 25.51
CA GLU A 390 -31.38 14.36 24.98
C GLU A 390 -31.27 14.42 23.45
N LEU A 391 -31.38 13.27 22.74
CA LEU A 391 -31.33 13.24 21.28
C LEU A 391 -32.62 13.74 20.63
N GLU A 392 -32.50 14.41 19.49
CA GLU A 392 -33.64 14.75 18.66
C GLU A 392 -34.28 13.50 18.03
N VAL A 393 -35.57 13.58 17.68
CA VAL A 393 -36.26 12.55 16.90
C VAL A 393 -35.55 12.39 15.57
N GLY A 394 -35.15 11.16 15.22
CA GLY A 394 -34.29 10.97 14.07
C GLY A 394 -33.75 9.56 13.89
N THR A 395 -32.98 9.39 12.82
CA THR A 395 -32.21 8.16 12.59
C THR A 395 -30.84 8.30 13.22
N TYR A 396 -30.35 7.20 13.81
CA TYR A 396 -28.97 7.08 14.29
C TYR A 396 -28.37 5.76 13.81
N VAL A 397 -27.04 5.72 13.77
CA VAL A 397 -26.28 4.52 13.39
C VAL A 397 -25.53 4.03 14.61
N TYR A 398 -25.61 2.73 14.92
CA TYR A 398 -24.74 2.14 15.92
C TYR A 398 -23.66 1.29 15.27
N GLN A 399 -22.54 1.16 15.98
CA GLN A 399 -21.42 0.32 15.61
C GLN A 399 -21.01 -0.54 16.82
N ILE A 400 -20.69 -1.81 16.60
CA ILE A 400 -20.17 -2.73 17.63
C ILE A 400 -18.89 -3.34 17.09
N GLN A 401 -17.80 -3.27 17.84
CA GLN A 401 -16.50 -3.83 17.45
C GLN A 401 -16.23 -5.11 18.25
N ASP A 402 -15.74 -6.14 17.56
CA ASP A 402 -15.34 -7.43 18.13
C ASP A 402 -13.88 -7.42 18.58
N LYS A 403 -13.57 -7.89 19.80
CA LYS A 403 -12.20 -7.94 20.36
C LYS A 403 -11.26 -8.90 19.62
N GLN A 404 -11.78 -9.98 19.04
CA GLN A 404 -10.95 -11.07 18.51
C GLN A 404 -10.75 -10.98 17.01
N SER A 405 -11.81 -10.65 16.28
CA SER A 405 -11.79 -10.57 14.82
C SER A 405 -11.55 -9.17 14.28
N ASN A 406 -11.56 -8.15 15.16
CA ASN A 406 -11.61 -6.73 14.79
C ASN A 406 -12.80 -6.37 13.87
N THR A 407 -13.78 -7.27 13.76
CA THR A 407 -14.96 -7.09 12.92
C THR A 407 -15.82 -5.96 13.49
N ILE A 408 -16.29 -5.10 12.58
CA ILE A 408 -17.17 -3.99 12.90
C ILE A 408 -18.58 -4.31 12.41
N TYR A 409 -19.51 -4.47 13.35
CA TYR A 409 -20.93 -4.62 13.09
C TYR A 409 -21.61 -3.26 13.13
N ARG A 410 -22.55 -2.99 12.21
CA ARG A 410 -23.30 -1.74 12.16
C ARG A 410 -24.78 -1.99 12.00
N GLY A 411 -25.60 -1.07 12.52
CA GLY A 411 -27.03 -1.09 12.27
C GLY A 411 -27.66 0.27 12.46
N LYS A 412 -28.94 0.35 12.10
CA LYS A 412 -29.73 1.58 12.16
C LYS A 412 -30.77 1.48 13.27
N VAL A 413 -30.90 2.54 14.03
CA VAL A 413 -31.92 2.73 15.07
C VAL A 413 -32.67 4.02 14.79
N VAL A 414 -33.93 4.11 15.21
CA VAL A 414 -34.79 5.28 14.97
C VAL A 414 -35.38 5.73 16.30
N LYS A 415 -35.11 6.98 16.68
CA LYS A 415 -35.79 7.65 17.80
C LYS A 415 -37.14 8.17 17.34
N LYS A 416 -38.19 7.93 18.12
CA LYS A 416 -39.56 8.40 17.86
C LYS A 416 -39.88 9.71 18.55
#